data_AF-A0A3D0MEZ0-F1
#
_entry.id   AF-A0A3D0MEZ0-F1
#
_cell.length_a   1.000
_cell.length_b   1.000
_cell.length_c   1.000
_cell.angle_alpha   90.00
_cell.angle_beta   90.00
_cell.angle_gamma   90.00
#
_symmetry.space_group_name_H-M   'P 1'
#
loop_
_entity.id
_entity.type
_entity.pdbx_description
1 polymer ?
#
loop_
_entity_poly.entity_id
_entity_poly.type
_entity_poly.pdbx_seq_one_letter_code
_entity_poly.pdbx_strand_id
1 'polypeptide(L)'
;MALYQNTKTGQLVEFISHHDKDWAMVKNSSGAIQYVSLEDLVSYEAGKGRTGNKVEPQSAERVVDEDKLPETVIPADTRLNVNMASAEAIAKSVKGIGYATAKKIVELRLSLPGERFKNLDQLKKIGRVDWDEVIAADVIYCG
;
A
#
# COMPACT_ATOMS: atom_id res chain seq x y z
N MET A 1 4.41 -12.28 -13.55
CA MET A 1 4.46 -11.62 -12.24
C MET A 1 3.22 -10.76 -12.09
N ALA A 2 2.45 -10.97 -11.03
CA ALA A 2 1.24 -10.19 -10.77
C ALA A 2 1.50 -9.28 -9.55
N LEU A 3 1.63 -7.98 -9.82
CA LEU A 3 1.73 -6.94 -8.82
C LEU A 3 0.33 -6.57 -8.34
N TYR A 4 0.20 -6.38 -7.05
CA TYR A 4 -1.04 -5.98 -6.41
C TYR A 4 -0.76 -4.79 -5.51
N GLN A 5 -1.78 -3.96 -5.35
CA GLN A 5 -1.79 -2.88 -4.39
C GLN A 5 -2.75 -3.24 -3.27
N ASN A 6 -2.26 -3.18 -2.04
CA ASN A 6 -3.11 -3.28 -0.88
C ASN A 6 -3.91 -1.98 -0.74
N THR A 7 -5.23 -2.05 -0.72
CA THR A 7 -6.11 -0.85 -0.62
C THR A 7 -6.10 -0.23 0.77
N LYS A 8 -5.83 -1.02 1.82
CA LYS A 8 -5.72 -0.53 3.20
C LYS A 8 -4.43 0.25 3.43
N THR A 9 -3.33 -0.21 2.85
CA THR A 9 -2.01 0.41 3.07
C THR A 9 -1.48 1.24 1.90
N GLY A 10 -2.01 1.06 0.70
CA GLY A 10 -1.50 1.64 -0.54
C GLY A 10 -0.19 1.01 -1.03
N GLN A 11 0.36 0.03 -0.30
CA GLN A 11 1.64 -0.60 -0.65
C GLN A 11 1.50 -1.49 -1.88
N LEU A 12 2.51 -1.44 -2.75
CA LEU A 12 2.70 -2.45 -3.78
C LEU A 12 3.31 -3.70 -3.17
N VAL A 13 2.67 -4.82 -3.49
CA VAL A 13 3.05 -6.14 -3.05
C VAL A 13 2.97 -7.11 -4.22
N GLU A 14 3.90 -8.03 -4.30
CA GLU A 14 3.89 -9.12 -5.27
C GLU A 14 3.16 -10.30 -4.66
N PHE A 15 2.18 -10.85 -5.38
CA PHE A 15 1.50 -12.05 -4.93
C PHE A 15 2.41 -13.27 -5.09
N ILE A 16 2.68 -13.97 -3.98
CA ILE A 16 3.52 -15.17 -3.96
C ILE A 16 2.64 -16.41 -4.08
N SER A 17 1.69 -16.57 -3.17
CA SER A 17 0.88 -17.78 -3.04
C SER A 17 -0.39 -17.51 -2.23
N HIS A 18 -1.39 -18.38 -2.37
CA HIS A 18 -2.53 -18.42 -1.46
C HIS A 18 -2.10 -19.11 -0.16
N HIS A 19 -2.31 -18.45 0.98
CA HIS A 19 -2.07 -19.08 2.29
C HIS A 19 -3.36 -19.74 2.81
N ASP A 20 -4.53 -19.15 2.52
CA ASP A 20 -5.85 -19.65 2.92
C ASP A 20 -6.94 -19.26 1.91
N LYS A 21 -8.21 -19.61 2.19
CA LYS A 21 -9.38 -19.24 1.37
C LYS A 21 -9.55 -17.73 1.20
N ASP A 22 -9.20 -16.96 2.23
CA ASP A 22 -9.43 -15.51 2.27
C ASP A 22 -8.11 -14.71 2.33
N TRP A 23 -6.96 -15.37 2.49
CA TRP A 23 -5.65 -14.73 2.74
C TRP A 23 -4.60 -15.13 1.70
N ALA A 24 -3.87 -14.11 1.23
CA ALA A 24 -2.79 -14.22 0.28
C ALA A 24 -1.45 -13.95 0.97
N MET A 25 -0.44 -14.75 0.63
CA MET A 25 0.94 -14.49 0.97
C MET A 25 1.55 -13.58 -0.10
N VAL A 26 1.99 -12.40 0.31
CA VAL A 26 2.51 -11.37 -0.58
C VAL A 26 3.90 -10.90 -0.14
N LYS A 27 4.74 -10.50 -1.09
CA LYS A 27 6.09 -9.95 -0.85
C LYS A 27 6.06 -8.44 -1.06
N ASN A 28 6.58 -7.67 -0.11
CA ASN A 28 6.69 -6.22 -0.29
C ASN A 28 7.99 -5.81 -1.04
N SER A 29 8.13 -4.50 -1.32
CA SER A 29 9.32 -3.91 -1.95
C SER A 29 10.62 -4.08 -1.17
N SER A 30 10.54 -4.31 0.14
CA SER A 30 11.69 -4.62 0.99
C SER A 30 12.07 -6.11 0.98
N GLY A 31 11.33 -6.93 0.22
CA GLY A 31 11.52 -8.37 0.14
C GLY A 31 10.96 -9.16 1.34
N ALA A 32 10.27 -8.49 2.26
CA ALA A 32 9.63 -9.14 3.39
C ALA A 32 8.27 -9.72 2.99
N ILE A 33 8.00 -10.94 3.46
CA ILE A 33 6.74 -11.65 3.24
C ILE A 33 5.72 -11.18 4.28
N GLN A 34 4.52 -10.83 3.82
CA GLN A 34 3.38 -10.42 4.63
C GLN A 34 2.13 -11.18 4.20
N TYR A 35 1.20 -11.36 5.12
CA TYR A 35 -0.10 -11.96 4.85
C TYR A 35 -1.16 -10.87 4.78
N VAL A 36 -1.92 -10.83 3.70
CA VAL A 36 -2.97 -9.82 3.48
C VAL A 36 -4.21 -10.48 2.91
N SER A 37 -5.38 -9.91 3.19
CA SER A 37 -6.65 -10.47 2.73
C SER A 37 -6.81 -10.26 1.21
N LEU A 38 -7.33 -11.28 0.49
CA LEU A 38 -7.59 -11.19 -0.95
C LEU A 38 -8.54 -10.03 -1.29
N GLU A 39 -9.49 -9.74 -0.41
CA GLU A 39 -10.46 -8.67 -0.60
C GLU A 39 -9.84 -7.26 -0.65
N ASP A 40 -8.69 -7.09 -0.01
CA ASP A 40 -7.94 -5.84 0.09
C ASP A 40 -6.86 -5.73 -1.01
N LEU A 41 -6.68 -6.77 -1.82
CA LEU A 41 -5.72 -6.81 -2.91
C LEU A 41 -6.39 -6.41 -4.23
N VAL A 42 -5.88 -5.35 -4.84
CA VAL A 42 -6.29 -4.91 -6.17
C VAL A 42 -5.12 -5.04 -7.12
N SER A 43 -5.34 -5.61 -8.30
CA SER A 43 -4.27 -5.72 -9.31
C SER A 43 -3.73 -4.35 -9.70
N TYR A 44 -2.40 -4.28 -9.78
CA TYR A 44 -1.67 -3.07 -10.10
C TYR A 44 -0.69 -3.34 -11.23
N GLU A 45 -0.79 -2.59 -12.32
CA GLU A 45 0.17 -2.64 -13.42
C GLU A 45 1.10 -1.43 -13.38
N ALA A 46 2.41 -1.69 -13.28
CA ALA A 46 3.44 -0.65 -13.35
C ALA A 46 3.31 0.13 -14.68
N GLY A 47 2.97 1.42 -14.58
CA GLY A 47 2.79 2.32 -15.73
C GLY A 47 1.33 2.55 -16.17
N LYS A 48 0.37 1.74 -15.71
CA LYS A 48 -1.07 1.96 -15.96
C LYS A 48 -1.87 2.32 -14.69
N GLY A 49 -1.31 2.08 -13.50
CA GLY A 49 -1.97 2.37 -12.23
C GLY A 49 -2.85 1.20 -11.75
N ARG A 50 -3.86 1.50 -10.92
CA ARG A 50 -4.83 0.51 -10.43
C ARG A 50 -5.69 0.01 -11.59
N THR A 51 -5.54 -1.25 -11.96
CA THR A 51 -6.31 -1.85 -13.07
C THR A 51 -7.70 -2.33 -12.62
N GLY A 52 -8.02 -2.25 -11.32
CA GLY A 52 -9.36 -2.49 -10.78
C GLY A 52 -9.79 -3.96 -10.73
N ASN A 53 -8.95 -4.89 -11.22
CA ASN A 53 -9.24 -6.31 -11.13
C ASN A 53 -8.96 -6.80 -9.71
N LYS A 54 -10.02 -7.20 -9.01
CA LYS A 54 -9.94 -7.80 -7.66
C LYS A 54 -9.47 -9.24 -7.79
N VAL A 55 -8.64 -9.72 -6.86
CA VAL A 55 -8.23 -11.13 -6.85
C VAL A 55 -9.47 -11.98 -6.58
N GLU A 56 -9.87 -12.81 -7.54
CA GLU A 56 -10.97 -13.75 -7.34
C GLU A 56 -10.56 -14.81 -6.29
N PRO A 57 -11.45 -15.17 -5.34
CA PRO A 57 -11.19 -16.26 -4.41
C PRO A 57 -11.03 -17.56 -5.20
N GLN A 58 -9.95 -18.30 -4.92
CA GLN A 58 -9.53 -19.43 -5.73
C GLN A 58 -10.59 -20.56 -5.70
N SER A 59 -11.41 -20.63 -6.75
CA SER A 59 -11.85 -21.91 -7.32
C SER A 59 -11.09 -22.08 -8.62
N ALA A 60 -10.54 -23.28 -8.83
CA ALA A 60 -9.65 -23.67 -9.93
C ALA A 60 -8.15 -23.37 -9.72
N GLU A 61 -7.46 -24.42 -9.29
CA GLU A 61 -6.16 -24.85 -9.83
C GLU A 61 -5.51 -23.91 -10.85
N ARG A 62 -4.44 -23.23 -10.43
CA ARG A 62 -3.31 -22.98 -11.33
C ARG A 62 -2.03 -23.32 -10.58
N VAL A 63 -1.47 -24.46 -10.99
CA VAL A 63 -0.10 -24.87 -10.75
C VAL A 63 0.81 -23.71 -11.18
N VAL A 64 1.65 -23.20 -10.30
CA VAL A 64 2.71 -22.24 -10.67
C VAL A 64 4.03 -22.82 -10.20
N ASP A 65 4.82 -23.24 -11.19
CA ASP A 65 6.20 -23.72 -11.16
C ASP A 65 7.07 -23.20 -10.00
N GLU A 66 7.72 -24.14 -9.32
CA GLU A 66 8.62 -23.96 -8.17
C GLU A 66 10.05 -23.50 -8.51
N ASP A 67 10.38 -23.18 -9.77
CA ASP A 67 11.77 -22.93 -10.18
C ASP A 67 11.96 -21.57 -10.89
N LYS A 68 11.93 -20.48 -10.12
CA LYS A 68 12.61 -19.23 -10.44
C LYS A 68 12.63 -18.29 -9.24
N LEU A 69 13.80 -18.04 -8.68
CA LEU A 69 14.07 -16.87 -7.84
C LEU A 69 13.81 -15.62 -8.70
N PRO A 70 12.72 -14.85 -8.49
CA PRO A 70 12.48 -13.69 -9.32
C PRO A 70 13.35 -12.53 -8.79
N GLU A 71 14.26 -12.04 -9.64
CA GLU A 71 14.90 -10.73 -9.45
C GLU A 71 13.79 -9.70 -9.28
N THR A 72 13.69 -9.20 -8.04
CA THR A 72 12.59 -8.36 -7.58
C THR A 72 12.79 -6.95 -8.12
N VAL A 73 12.40 -6.70 -9.37
CA VAL A 73 12.34 -5.34 -9.92
C VAL A 73 10.96 -4.78 -9.61
N ILE A 74 10.68 -4.57 -8.32
CA ILE A 74 9.58 -3.66 -7.96
C ILE A 74 10.07 -2.27 -8.38
N PRO A 75 9.40 -1.61 -9.36
CA PRO A 75 9.80 -0.27 -9.75
C PRO A 75 9.80 0.62 -8.52
N ALA A 76 10.81 1.48 -8.38
CA ALA A 76 10.90 2.39 -7.24
C ALA A 76 9.57 3.14 -7.11
N ASP A 77 8.83 2.83 -6.06
CA ASP A 77 7.51 3.37 -5.81
C ASP A 77 7.69 4.88 -5.62
N THR A 78 7.23 5.67 -6.59
CA THR A 78 7.41 7.13 -6.59
C THR A 78 6.49 7.82 -5.59
N ARG A 79 5.60 7.05 -4.95
CA ARG A 79 4.66 7.55 -3.95
C ARG A 79 5.38 7.85 -2.64
N LEU A 80 4.79 8.76 -1.88
CA LEU A 80 5.36 9.19 -0.62
C LEU A 80 4.94 8.23 0.51
N ASN A 81 5.94 7.64 1.17
CA ASN A 81 5.71 6.82 2.35
C ASN A 81 5.37 7.71 3.56
N VAL A 82 4.13 7.71 4.03
CA VAL A 82 3.71 8.55 5.18
C VAL A 82 4.40 8.17 6.50
N ASN A 83 4.90 6.94 6.62
CA ASN A 83 5.60 6.48 7.81
C ASN A 83 7.04 7.00 7.86
N MET A 84 7.70 7.13 6.70
CA MET A 84 9.08 7.62 6.62
C MET A 84 9.18 9.12 6.28
N ALA A 85 8.14 9.69 5.67
CA ALA A 85 8.17 11.07 5.22
C ALA A 85 8.14 12.08 6.39
N SER A 86 8.79 13.22 6.17
CA SER A 86 8.69 14.39 7.04
C SER A 86 7.40 15.17 6.78
N ALA A 87 7.01 16.02 7.72
CA ALA A 87 5.84 16.90 7.55
C ALA A 87 5.94 17.78 6.29
N GLU A 88 7.14 18.27 5.96
CA GLU A 88 7.36 19.06 4.74
C GLU A 88 7.15 18.25 3.48
N ALA A 89 7.66 17.01 3.43
CA ALA A 89 7.52 16.14 2.29
C ALA A 89 6.05 15.78 2.04
N ILE A 90 5.29 15.48 3.11
CA ILE A 90 3.84 15.22 3.02
C ILE A 90 3.10 16.46 2.52
N ALA A 91 3.37 17.65 3.09
CA ALA A 91 2.71 18.89 2.67
C ALA A 91 3.01 19.28 1.22
N LYS A 92 4.22 18.95 0.72
CA LYS A 92 4.62 19.24 -0.66
C LYS A 92 4.06 18.25 -1.67
N SER A 93 3.94 16.98 -1.30
CA SER A 93 3.51 15.92 -2.21
C SER A 93 1.99 15.78 -2.26
N VAL A 94 1.29 16.16 -1.18
CA VAL A 94 -0.16 16.04 -1.09
C VAL A 94 -0.82 17.41 -1.23
N LYS A 95 -1.44 17.64 -2.39
CA LYS A 95 -2.22 18.86 -2.66
C LYS A 95 -3.40 18.95 -1.69
N GLY A 96 -3.51 20.05 -0.96
CA GLY A 96 -4.54 20.24 0.08
C GLY A 96 -4.06 19.99 1.52
N ILE A 97 -2.89 19.38 1.72
CA ILE A 97 -2.28 19.25 3.05
C ILE A 97 -1.32 20.42 3.28
N GLY A 98 -1.74 21.38 4.11
CA GLY A 98 -0.84 22.41 4.62
C GLY A 98 0.15 21.86 5.66
N TYR A 99 1.23 22.61 5.92
CA TYR A 99 2.25 22.23 6.91
C TYR A 99 1.67 21.93 8.30
N ALA A 100 0.67 22.69 8.74
CA ALA A 100 -0.02 22.48 10.01
C ALA A 100 -0.71 21.11 10.09
N THR A 101 -1.30 20.65 8.99
CA THR A 101 -1.90 19.31 8.93
C THR A 101 -0.83 18.24 8.84
N ALA A 102 0.24 18.47 8.07
CA ALA A 102 1.33 17.52 7.98
C ALA A 102 2.06 17.30 9.32
N LYS A 103 2.17 18.34 10.15
CA LYS A 103 2.67 18.21 11.52
C LYS A 103 1.77 17.30 12.36
N LYS A 104 0.44 17.47 12.26
CA LYS A 104 -0.53 16.57 12.93
C LYS A 104 -0.42 15.12 12.46
N ILE A 105 -0.09 14.87 11.20
CA ILE A 105 0.17 13.50 10.70
C ILE A 105 1.34 12.89 11.43
N VAL A 106 2.46 13.62 11.54
CA VAL A 106 3.64 13.14 12.26
C VAL A 106 3.34 12.95 13.75
N GLU A 107 2.59 13.85 14.37
CA GLU A 107 2.15 13.71 15.77
C GLU A 107 1.23 12.48 15.95
N LEU A 108 0.28 12.27 15.04
CA LEU A 108 -0.60 11.10 15.07
C LEU A 108 0.21 9.81 14.87
N ARG A 109 1.20 9.82 13.98
CA ARG A 109 2.12 8.70 13.76
C ARG A 109 2.82 8.32 15.07
N LEU A 110 3.36 9.28 15.79
CA LEU A 110 4.03 9.09 17.08
C LEU A 110 3.06 8.61 18.17
N SER A 111 1.79 9.02 18.09
CA SER A 111 0.76 8.59 19.03
C SER A 111 0.23 7.17 18.76
N LEU A 112 0.57 6.55 17.63
CA LEU A 112 0.10 5.21 17.28
C LEU A 112 1.02 4.10 17.82
N PRO A 113 0.47 2.93 18.18
CA PRO A 113 1.26 1.81 18.66
C PRO A 113 2.20 1.31 17.56
N GLY A 114 3.50 1.46 17.80
CA GLY A 114 4.58 1.15 16.85
C GLY A 114 5.06 2.34 16.02
N GLU A 115 4.68 3.57 16.40
CA GLU A 115 5.14 4.84 15.79
C GLU A 115 4.96 4.88 14.27
N ARG A 116 3.94 4.17 13.76
CA ARG A 116 3.65 4.03 12.33
C ARG A 116 2.16 3.86 12.08
N PHE A 117 1.72 4.36 10.94
CA PHE A 117 0.42 4.06 10.36
C PHE A 117 0.41 2.61 9.86
N LYS A 118 -0.59 1.87 10.29
CA LYS A 118 -0.91 0.53 9.79
C LYS A 118 -1.85 0.57 8.60
N ASN A 119 -2.70 1.60 8.51
CA ASN A 119 -3.66 1.78 7.42
C ASN A 119 -3.78 3.26 7.06
N LEU A 120 -4.08 3.55 5.79
CA LEU A 120 -4.35 4.92 5.31
C LEU A 120 -5.61 5.52 5.97
N ASP A 121 -6.56 4.70 6.39
CA ASP A 121 -7.78 5.16 7.07
C ASP A 121 -7.48 5.89 8.40
N GLN A 122 -6.36 5.58 9.05
CA GLN A 122 -5.94 6.28 10.26
C GLN A 122 -5.66 7.77 10.01
N LEU A 123 -5.29 8.14 8.77
CA LEU A 123 -5.08 9.53 8.38
C LEU A 123 -6.40 10.31 8.39
N LYS A 124 -7.54 9.67 8.11
CA LYS A 124 -8.88 10.29 8.15
C LYS A 124 -9.28 10.82 9.52
N LYS A 125 -8.61 10.38 10.60
CA LYS A 125 -8.78 10.97 11.94
C LYS A 125 -8.38 12.44 11.97
N ILE A 126 -7.51 12.88 11.06
CA ILE A 126 -7.08 14.26 10.94
C ILE A 126 -8.09 15.00 10.08
N GLY A 127 -9.03 15.68 10.74
CA GLY A 127 -10.00 16.55 10.06
C GLY A 127 -9.32 17.73 9.36
N ARG A 128 -9.97 18.24 8.30
CA ARG A 128 -9.55 19.34 7.39
C ARG A 128 -8.73 18.95 6.16
N VAL A 129 -8.69 17.67 5.78
CA VAL A 129 -8.06 17.20 4.54
C VAL A 129 -8.97 16.17 3.87
N ASP A 130 -9.13 16.29 2.55
CA ASP A 130 -9.85 15.33 1.71
C ASP A 130 -8.99 14.10 1.43
N TRP A 131 -8.86 13.24 2.43
CA TRP A 131 -8.08 12.00 2.34
C TRP A 131 -8.57 11.07 1.23
N ASP A 132 -9.85 11.14 0.86
CA ASP A 132 -10.41 10.34 -0.23
C ASP A 132 -9.75 10.70 -1.57
N GLU A 133 -9.60 12.00 -1.87
CA GLU A 133 -8.92 12.47 -3.08
C GLU A 133 -7.44 12.07 -3.08
N VAL A 134 -6.77 12.14 -1.92
CA VAL A 134 -5.36 11.76 -1.77
C VAL A 134 -5.15 10.25 -2.01
N ILE A 135 -6.05 9.42 -1.47
CA ILE A 135 -6.02 7.96 -1.63
C ILE A 135 -6.41 7.57 -3.07
N ALA A 136 -7.30 8.33 -3.70
CA ALA A 136 -7.69 8.16 -5.10
C ALA A 136 -6.58 8.60 -6.08
N ALA A 137 -5.88 9.69 -5.77
CA ALA A 137 -4.71 10.17 -6.50
C ALA A 137 -3.49 9.25 -6.36
N ASP A 138 -3.54 8.30 -5.42
CA ASP A 138 -2.57 7.22 -5.29
C ASP A 138 -1.12 7.74 -5.11
N VAL A 139 -0.98 8.88 -4.41
CA VAL A 139 0.29 9.59 -4.20
C VAL A 139 1.01 9.21 -2.91
N ILE A 140 0.33 8.50 -2.00
CA ILE A 140 0.87 8.10 -0.69
C ILE A 140 0.62 6.63 -0.40
N TYR A 141 1.48 6.03 0.42
CA TYR A 141 1.28 4.70 1.00
C TYR A 141 1.83 4.64 2.43
N CYS A 142 1.33 3.72 3.26
CA CYS A 142 1.90 3.44 4.58
C CYS A 142 2.76 2.16 4.52
N GLY A 143 4.07 2.38 4.63
CA GLY A 143 5.13 1.37 4.52
C GLY A 143 5.55 0.76 5.84
#